data_AF-A0A1H7Z628-F1
#
_entry.id   AF-A0A1H7Z628-F1
#
_cell.length_a   1.000
_cell.length_b   1.000
_cell.length_c   1.000
_cell.angle_alpha   90.00
_cell.angle_beta   90.00
_cell.angle_gamma   90.00
#
_symmetry.space_group_name_H-M   'P 1'
#
loop_
_entity.id
_entity.type
_entity.pdbx_description
1 polymer ?
#
loop_
_entity_poly.entity_id
_entity_poly.type
_entity_poly.pdbx_seq_one_letter_code
_entity_poly.pdbx_strand_id
1 'polypeptide(L)' 'MKRITVSLNLLQEKIAEIEKDGMDLVELRIVKGEVDKNTISASFLHFEGISKCGAYKDYESIDESSIIGMFL' A
#
# COMPACT_ATOMS: atom_id res chain seq x y z
N MET A 1 11.05 -13.90 -6.66
CA MET A 1 9.65 -13.66 -6.24
C MET A 1 9.70 -12.71 -5.05
N LYS A 2 9.01 -11.57 -5.11
CA LYS A 2 8.90 -10.64 -3.95
C LYS A 2 7.57 -10.89 -3.27
N ARG A 3 7.57 -10.94 -1.95
CA ARG A 3 6.36 -11.17 -1.14
C ARG A 3 6.28 -10.09 -0.08
N ILE A 4 5.09 -9.55 0.08
CA ILE A 4 4.74 -8.64 1.17
C ILE A 4 3.71 -9.37 2.02
N THR A 5 3.92 -9.36 3.34
CA THR A 5 2.96 -9.90 4.31
C THR A 5 2.37 -8.72 5.05
N VAL A 6 1.05 -8.63 5.04
CA VAL A 6 0.29 -7.56 5.70
C VAL A 6 -0.60 -8.14 6.80
N SER A 7 -1.00 -7.32 7.76
CA SER A 7 -2.00 -7.70 8.76
C SER A 7 -3.35 -7.93 8.09
N LEU A 8 -4.00 -9.06 8.37
CA LEU A 8 -5.34 -9.36 7.84
C LEU A 8 -6.37 -8.33 8.28
N ASN A 9 -6.30 -7.85 9.52
CA ASN A 9 -7.23 -6.85 10.05
C ASN A 9 -7.07 -5.51 9.31
N LEU A 10 -5.84 -5.04 9.10
CA LEU A 10 -5.58 -3.79 8.38
C LEU A 10 -6.01 -3.88 6.91
N LEU A 11 -5.81 -5.05 6.29
CA LEU A 11 -6.32 -5.31 4.95
C LEU A 11 -7.85 -5.22 4.89
N GLN A 12 -8.55 -5.83 5.85
CA GLN A 12 -10.01 -5.78 5.91
C GLN A 12 -10.53 -4.36 6.13
N GLU A 13 -9.91 -3.59 7.03
CA GLU A 13 -10.25 -2.18 7.27
C GLU A 13 -10.07 -1.34 6.01
N LYS A 14 -8.97 -1.54 5.28
CA LYS A 14 -8.68 -0.84 4.03
C LYS A 14 -9.68 -1.17 2.92
N ILE A 15 -10.04 -2.45 2.76
CA ILE A 15 -11.06 -2.86 1.80
C ILE A 15 -12.43 -2.28 2.15
N ALA A 16 -12.81 -2.28 3.43
CA ALA A 16 -14.07 -1.68 3.87
C ALA A 16 -14.13 -0.16 3.61
N GLU A 17 -13.00 0.55 3.71
CA GLU A 17 -12.90 1.96 3.33
C GLU A 17 -13.18 2.17 1.84
N ILE A 18 -12.58 1.34 0.99
CA ILE A 18 -12.73 1.39 -0.48
C ILE A 18 -14.18 1.09 -0.89
N GLU A 19 -14.81 0.09 -0.26
CA GLU A 19 -16.22 -0.24 -0.46
C GLU A 19 -17.15 0.90 -0.02
N LYS A 20 -16.88 1.51 1.14
CA LYS A 20 -17.67 2.63 1.68
C LYS A 20 -17.67 3.84 0.76
N ASP A 21 -16.56 4.07 0.05
CA ASP A 21 -16.43 5.14 -0.93
C ASP A 21 -17.06 4.82 -2.30
N GLY A 22 -17.63 3.63 -2.46
CA GLY A 22 -18.34 3.22 -3.67
C GLY A 22 -17.44 2.92 -4.87
N MET A 23 -16.19 2.51 -4.62
CA MET A 23 -15.29 2.04 -5.67
C MET A 23 -15.72 0.67 -6.18
N ASP A 24 -15.45 0.39 -7.45
CA ASP A 24 -15.88 -0.84 -8.13
C ASP A 24 -14.73 -1.87 -8.23
N LEU A 25 -13.50 -1.37 -8.41
CA LEU A 25 -12.29 -2.17 -8.48
C LEU A 25 -11.25 -1.67 -7.48
N VAL A 26 -10.37 -2.59 -7.08
CA VAL A 26 -9.17 -2.30 -6.29
C VAL A 26 -7.94 -2.70 -7.10
N GLU A 27 -7.03 -1.77 -7.35
CA GLU A 27 -5.70 -2.06 -7.85
C GLU A 27 -4.72 -2.21 -6.68
N LEU A 28 -3.90 -3.26 -6.74
CA LEU A 28 -2.89 -3.59 -5.74
C LEU A 28 -1.50 -3.52 -6.38
N ARG A 29 -0.67 -2.58 -5.92
CA ARG A 29 0.67 -2.35 -6.49
C ARG A 29 1.75 -2.66 -5.46
N ILE A 30 2.67 -3.56 -5.82
CA ILE A 30 3.91 -3.79 -5.05
C ILE A 30 4.92 -2.72 -5.45
N VAL A 31 5.16 -1.75 -4.59
CA VAL A 31 6.17 -0.72 -4.79
C VAL A 31 7.51 -1.25 -4.29
N LYS A 32 8.54 -1.19 -5.16
CA LYS A 32 9.88 -1.66 -4.83
C LYS A 32 10.49 -0.70 -3.82
N GLY A 33 11.03 -1.25 -2.74
CA GLY A 33 11.81 -0.47 -1.78
C GLY A 33 13.04 0.16 -2.42
N GLU A 34 13.39 1.36 -1.93
CA GLU A 34 14.48 2.18 -2.45
C GLU A 34 15.44 2.58 -1.32
N VAL A 35 16.68 2.84 -1.71
CA VAL A 35 17.71 3.37 -0.81
C VAL A 35 18.07 4.76 -1.30
N ASP A 36 17.78 5.79 -0.52
CA ASP A 36 18.18 7.17 -0.81
C ASP A 36 18.92 7.77 0.39
N LYS A 37 20.16 8.24 0.16
CA LYS A 37 20.96 9.06 1.10
C LYS A 37 20.82 8.68 2.59
N ASN A 38 20.92 7.38 2.90
CA ASN A 38 20.84 6.75 4.24
C ASN A 38 19.44 6.36 4.76
N THR A 39 18.40 6.57 3.96
CA THR A 39 17.05 6.07 4.25
C THR A 39 16.81 4.80 3.43
N ILE A 40 16.38 3.73 4.10
CA ILE A 40 15.91 2.51 3.45
C ILE A 40 14.38 2.51 3.52
N SER A 41 13.72 2.71 2.39
CA SER A 41 12.29 2.48 2.26
C SER A 41 12.06 1.01 1.96
N ALA A 42 11.34 0.30 2.82
CA ALA A 42 10.95 -1.07 2.55
C ALA A 42 10.05 -1.15 1.30
N SER A 43 9.96 -2.33 0.69
CA SER A 43 8.92 -2.54 -0.33
C SER A 43 7.57 -2.56 0.37
N PHE A 44 6.57 -1.92 -0.23
CA PHE A 44 5.23 -1.81 0.35
C PHE A 44 4.12 -2.13 -0.66
N LEU A 45 2.93 -2.42 -0.16
CA LEU A 45 1.71 -2.69 -0.92
C LEU A 45 0.81 -1.46 -0.90
N HIS A 46 0.61 -0.87 -2.08
CA HIS A 46 -0.21 0.32 -2.26
C HIS A 46 -1.59 -0.03 -2.84
N PHE A 47 -2.62 0.69 -2.40
CA PHE A 47 -4.02 0.46 -2.77
C PHE A 47 -4.58 1.67 -3.52
N GLU A 48 -5.09 1.42 -4.73
CA GLU A 48 -5.86 2.41 -5.49
C GLU A 48 -7.29 1.87 -5.70
N GLY A 49 -8.30 2.70 -5.49
CA GLY A 49 -9.69 2.37 -5.84
C GLY A 49 -10.06 2.99 -7.18
N ILE A 50 -10.79 2.24 -8.01
CA ILE A 50 -11.27 2.69 -9.32
C ILE A 50 -12.79 2.63 -9.30
N SER A 51 -13.43 3.78 -9.50
CA SER A 51 -14.89 3.86 -9.56
C SER A 51 -15.43 3.34 -10.90
N LYS A 52 -16.75 3.13 -10.98
CA LYS A 52 -17.43 2.72 -12.22
C LYS A 52 -17.23 3.67 -13.41
N CYS A 53 -16.96 4.96 -13.14
CA CYS A 53 -16.67 5.94 -14.18
C CYS A 53 -15.17 6.09 -14.49
N GLY A 54 -14.32 5.26 -13.87
CA GLY A 54 -12.88 5.27 -14.06
C GLY A 54 -12.14 6.33 -13.24
N ALA A 55 -12.79 6.93 -12.23
CA ALA A 55 -12.10 7.85 -11.31
C ALA A 55 -11.23 7.06 -10.33
N TYR A 56 -10.00 7.53 -10.12
CA TYR A 56 -9.04 6.92 -9.20
C TYR A 56 -9.07 7.63 -7.85
N LYS A 57 -8.91 6.86 -6.79
CA LYS A 57 -8.63 7.37 -5.45
C LYS A 57 -7.49 6.58 -4.82
N ASP A 58 -6.54 7.30 -4.26
CA ASP A 58 -5.42 6.76 -3.48
C ASP A 58 -5.89 6.42 -2.06
N TYR A 59 -5.61 5.20 -1.60
CA TYR A 59 -5.92 4.70 -0.26
C TYR A 59 -4.67 4.42 0.59
N GLU A 60 -3.51 4.82 0.10
CA GLU A 60 -2.19 4.65 0.73
C GLU A 60 -1.82 3.17 0.92
N SER A 61 -0.66 2.95 1.53
CA SER A 61 -0.20 1.61 1.93
C SER A 61 -0.57 1.26 3.37
N ILE A 62 -0.71 -0.05 3.64
CA ILE A 62 -1.00 -0.58 4.99
C ILE A 62 0.22 -1.18 5.70
N ASP A 63 1.37 -1.18 5.03
CA ASP A 63 2.59 -1.89 5.42
C ASP A 63 3.86 -1.04 5.29
N GLU A 64 3.71 0.28 5.21
CA GLU A 64 4.85 1.19 5.20
C GLU A 64 5.62 1.08 6.53
N SER A 65 6.74 0.35 6.51
CA SER A 65 7.72 0.36 7.58
C SER A 65 8.99 1.03 7.05
N SER A 66 9.15 2.31 7.37
CA SER A 66 10.41 3.00 7.18
C SER A 66 11.35 2.56 8.31
N ILE A 67 12.37 1.77 7.97
CA ILE A 67 13.47 1.50 8.89
C ILE A 67 14.44 2.68 8.75
N ILE A 68 14.47 3.55 9.75
CA ILE A 68 15.57 4.50 9.89
C ILE A 68 16.83 3.65 10.07
N GLY A 69 17.76 3.76 9.11
CA GLY A 69 19.02 3.04 9.14
C GLY A 69 19.88 3.49 10.32
N MET A 70 19.65 2.93 11.50
CA MET A 70 20.65 2.93 12.55
C MET A 70 21.70 1.89 12.16
N PHE A 71 22.75 2.41 11.51
CA PHE A 71 24.09 1.85 11.33
C PHE A 71 24.27 0.35 11.63
N LEU A 72 24.54 -0.42 10.56
CA LEU A 72 25.50 -1.53 10.61
C LEU A 72 26.91 -0.97 10.39
#